data_AF-A0A5J4RK58-F1
#
_entry.id   AF-A0A5J4RK58-F1
#
_cell.length_a   1.000
_cell.length_b   1.000
_cell.length_c   1.000
_cell.angle_alpha   90.00
_cell.angle_beta   90.00
_cell.angle_gamma   90.00
#
_symmetry.space_group_name_H-M   'P 1'
#
loop_
_entity.id
_entity.type
_entity.pdbx_description
1 polymer ?
#
loop_
_entity_poly.entity_id
_entity_poly.type
_entity_poly.pdbx_seq_one_letter_code
_entity_poly.pdbx_strand_id
1 'polypeptide(L)'
;MRNKQSNNKISYFDMQFITSGISIMLVLLLLGMAIFFVLTAKNLSVYVRENVNFSILVSDDMKEADIIKYQKELEKKPFVKSAIYISKQQALKEQTEAMGTNPKDFLGYNPFKASIEINLRSDYANSDSIAKIEKTIKKKVDIQDVLYQKKLIDVINNNIRNISLVLLGLAIVLTYISFALIKNTIRLAIYSKRFLIHTMTLVGADRKFIRRPFIRKNIWSGVFAAGIASIFLTAGAYGLIYYEPDLIRIITLQVMGIVVISIVLFGLIIPWWCSYVSINKFLYLKSEELYYI
;
A
#
# COMPACT_ATOMS: atom_id res chain seq x y z
N MET A 1 59.87 6.91 -3.37
CA MET A 1 58.47 6.56 -3.69
C MET A 1 57.70 6.36 -2.38
N ARG A 2 56.85 7.32 -1.98
CA ARG A 2 56.15 7.34 -0.69
C ARG A 2 54.70 6.93 -0.94
N ASN A 3 54.35 5.68 -0.64
CA ASN A 3 53.01 5.16 -0.83
C ASN A 3 52.09 5.68 0.30
N LYS A 4 51.18 6.59 -0.04
CA LYS A 4 50.23 7.20 0.90
C LYS A 4 49.01 6.28 0.98
N GLN A 5 49.07 5.23 1.81
CA GLN A 5 47.88 4.48 2.19
C GLN A 5 46.98 5.41 3.02
N SER A 6 45.96 5.96 2.37
CA SER A 6 44.85 6.66 2.99
C SER A 6 44.04 5.68 3.83
N ASN A 7 44.45 5.49 5.09
CA ASN A 7 43.72 4.72 6.08
C ASN A 7 42.47 5.54 6.48
N ASN A 8 41.39 5.43 5.70
CA ASN A 8 40.06 5.87 6.11
C ASN A 8 39.58 4.94 7.23
N LYS A 9 40.08 5.16 8.45
CA LYS A 9 39.55 4.53 9.65
C LYS A 9 38.15 5.11 9.88
N ILE A 10 37.14 4.44 9.34
CA ILE A 10 35.74 4.68 9.71
C ILE A 10 35.69 4.61 11.23
N SER A 11 35.38 5.74 11.88
CA SER A 11 35.28 5.78 13.33
C SER A 11 34.22 4.76 13.77
N TYR A 12 34.48 3.97 14.80
CA TYR A 12 33.49 3.03 15.37
C TYR A 12 32.13 3.72 15.65
N PHE A 13 32.16 5.03 15.87
CA PHE A 13 30.99 5.87 16.09
C PHE A 13 30.16 6.15 14.81
N ASP A 14 30.79 6.19 13.64
CA ASP A 14 30.11 6.30 12.35
C ASP A 14 29.46 4.98 11.99
N MET A 15 30.12 3.86 12.33
CA MET A 15 29.60 2.51 12.11
C MET A 15 28.30 2.26 12.89
N GLN A 16 28.21 2.72 14.15
CA GLN A 16 26.99 2.62 14.96
C GLN A 16 25.84 3.49 14.43
N PHE A 17 26.15 4.63 13.83
CA PHE A 17 25.14 5.49 13.20
C PHE A 17 24.60 4.86 11.93
N ILE A 18 25.49 4.27 11.12
CA ILE A 18 25.13 3.55 9.90
C ILE A 18 24.22 2.36 10.22
N THR A 19 24.55 1.54 11.22
CA THR A 19 23.75 0.36 11.57
C THR A 19 22.35 0.74 12.08
N SER A 20 22.23 1.76 12.92
CA SER A 20 20.91 2.28 13.35
C SER A 20 20.14 2.92 12.19
N GLY A 21 20.83 3.63 11.30
CA GLY A 21 20.22 4.28 10.12
C GLY A 21 19.66 3.28 9.13
N ILE A 22 20.38 2.18 8.85
CA ILE A 22 19.92 1.08 7.99
C ILE A 22 18.68 0.43 8.60
N SER A 23 18.67 0.17 9.91
CA SER A 23 17.51 -0.42 10.57
C SER A 23 16.28 0.49 10.47
N ILE A 24 16.43 1.79 10.71
CA ILE A 24 15.33 2.76 10.54
C ILE A 24 14.88 2.80 9.08
N MET A 25 15.80 2.79 8.12
CA MET A 25 15.47 2.75 6.70
C MET A 25 14.62 1.53 6.34
N LEU A 26 14.97 0.33 6.82
CA LEU A 26 14.20 -0.88 6.57
C LEU A 26 12.79 -0.81 7.16
N VAL A 27 12.64 -0.26 8.37
CA VAL A 27 11.32 -0.02 8.98
C VAL A 27 10.49 0.93 8.12
N LEU A 28 11.07 2.06 7.71
CA LEU A 28 10.39 3.08 6.91
C LEU A 28 10.03 2.55 5.52
N LEU A 29 10.90 1.73 4.92
CA LEU A 29 10.65 1.11 3.62
C LEU A 29 9.45 0.15 3.72
N LEU A 30 9.38 -0.69 4.75
CA LEU A 30 8.25 -1.60 4.94
C LEU A 30 6.94 -0.87 5.23
N LEU A 31 6.97 0.16 6.07
CA LEU A 31 5.79 1.01 6.31
C LEU A 31 5.35 1.71 5.02
N GLY A 32 6.30 2.26 4.26
CA GLY A 32 6.06 2.86 2.96
C GLY A 32 5.47 1.88 1.96
N MET A 33 6.00 0.64 1.88
CA MET A 33 5.44 -0.44 1.06
C MET A 33 4.02 -0.80 1.49
N ALA A 34 3.75 -0.94 2.78
CA ALA A 34 2.41 -1.27 3.28
C ALA A 34 1.39 -0.19 2.87
N ILE A 35 1.72 1.10 3.06
CA ILE A 35 0.87 2.22 2.67
C ILE A 35 0.70 2.26 1.14
N PHE A 36 1.80 2.08 0.39
CA PHE A 36 1.80 1.98 -1.07
C PHE A 36 0.84 0.90 -1.54
N PHE A 37 0.95 -0.33 -1.03
CA PHE A 37 0.08 -1.43 -1.45
C PHE A 37 -1.37 -1.17 -1.13
N VAL A 38 -1.70 -0.66 0.07
CA VAL A 38 -3.09 -0.35 0.45
C VAL A 38 -3.71 0.70 -0.47
N LEU A 39 -2.98 1.77 -0.78
CA LEU A 39 -3.48 2.85 -1.63
C LEU A 39 -3.57 2.45 -3.11
N THR A 40 -2.53 1.80 -3.64
CA THR A 40 -2.50 1.25 -5.00
C THR A 40 -3.61 0.24 -5.18
N ALA A 41 -3.84 -0.62 -4.19
CA ALA A 41 -4.95 -1.58 -4.21
C ALA A 41 -6.32 -0.93 -4.22
N LYS A 42 -6.51 0.15 -3.45
CA LYS A 42 -7.75 0.90 -3.48
C LYS A 42 -8.03 1.41 -4.89
N ASN A 43 -7.02 1.99 -5.55
CA ASN A 43 -7.16 2.48 -6.91
C ASN A 43 -7.35 1.35 -7.92
N LEU A 44 -6.61 0.24 -7.79
CA LEU A 44 -6.76 -0.94 -8.64
C LEU A 44 -8.16 -1.52 -8.50
N SER A 45 -8.65 -1.60 -7.26
CA SER A 45 -9.98 -2.06 -6.94
C SER A 45 -11.03 -1.16 -7.57
N VAL A 46 -10.86 0.18 -7.55
CA VAL A 46 -11.75 1.12 -8.25
C VAL A 46 -11.69 0.91 -9.76
N TYR A 47 -10.48 0.82 -10.33
CA TYR A 47 -10.26 0.64 -11.75
C TYR A 47 -10.90 -0.66 -12.27
N VAL A 48 -10.62 -1.80 -11.63
CA VAL A 48 -11.22 -3.08 -11.99
C VAL A 48 -12.73 -3.02 -11.83
N ARG A 49 -13.24 -2.44 -10.73
CA ARG A 49 -14.69 -2.34 -10.49
C ARG A 49 -15.44 -1.55 -11.54
N GLU A 50 -14.84 -0.51 -12.10
CA GLU A 50 -15.47 0.31 -13.14
C GLU A 50 -15.34 -0.27 -14.56
N ASN A 51 -14.47 -1.28 -14.76
CA ASN A 51 -14.23 -1.93 -16.05
C ASN A 51 -14.72 -3.39 -16.09
N VAL A 52 -15.25 -3.93 -15.00
CA VAL A 52 -15.86 -5.27 -14.99
C VAL A 52 -17.32 -5.14 -15.40
N ASN A 53 -17.63 -5.68 -16.59
CA ASN A 53 -18.99 -5.72 -17.11
C ASN A 53 -19.83 -6.70 -16.27
N PHE A 54 -20.94 -6.23 -15.75
CA PHE A 54 -21.99 -7.05 -15.15
C PHE A 54 -22.98 -7.44 -16.24
N SER A 55 -22.97 -8.70 -16.65
CA SER A 55 -23.82 -9.16 -17.74
C SER A 55 -25.13 -9.74 -17.18
N ILE A 56 -26.24 -9.05 -17.42
CA ILE A 56 -27.59 -9.49 -17.03
C ILE A 56 -28.17 -10.26 -18.21
N LEU A 57 -28.32 -11.58 -18.09
CA LEU A 57 -28.91 -12.41 -19.12
C LEU A 57 -30.43 -12.29 -19.08
N VAL A 58 -31.01 -11.97 -20.23
CA VAL A 58 -32.44 -11.81 -20.41
C VAL A 58 -33.06 -13.10 -20.93
N SER A 59 -34.27 -13.43 -20.48
CA SER A 59 -35.06 -14.55 -21.01
C SER A 59 -35.33 -14.40 -22.51
N ASP A 60 -35.38 -15.52 -23.22
CA ASP A 60 -35.60 -15.54 -24.68
C ASP A 60 -36.98 -15.00 -25.11
N ASP A 61 -37.91 -14.96 -24.16
CA ASP A 61 -39.32 -14.58 -24.33
C ASP A 61 -39.54 -13.05 -24.22
N MET A 62 -38.52 -12.31 -23.74
CA MET A 62 -38.63 -10.87 -23.51
C MET A 62 -38.53 -10.10 -24.83
N LYS A 63 -39.49 -9.21 -25.09
CA LYS A 63 -39.48 -8.37 -26.30
C LYS A 63 -38.40 -7.30 -26.19
N GLU A 64 -37.75 -6.99 -27.31
CA GLU A 64 -36.67 -5.99 -27.39
C GLU A 64 -37.08 -4.61 -26.86
N ALA A 65 -38.34 -4.20 -27.09
CA ALA A 65 -38.88 -2.96 -26.54
C ALA A 65 -38.88 -2.93 -24.99
N ASP A 66 -39.18 -4.06 -24.36
CA ASP A 66 -39.17 -4.20 -22.89
C ASP A 66 -37.73 -4.23 -22.35
N ILE A 67 -36.80 -4.82 -23.12
CA ILE A 67 -35.37 -4.84 -22.79
C ILE A 67 -34.80 -3.41 -22.79
N ILE A 68 -35.09 -2.63 -23.84
CA ILE A 68 -34.65 -1.23 -23.95
C ILE A 68 -35.27 -0.38 -22.83
N LYS A 69 -36.54 -0.61 -22.50
CA LYS A 69 -37.20 0.06 -21.38
C LYS A 69 -36.50 -0.25 -20.05
N TYR A 70 -36.11 -1.50 -19.85
CA TYR A 70 -35.39 -1.92 -18.65
C TYR A 70 -33.95 -1.40 -18.61
N GLN A 71 -33.25 -1.35 -19.74
CA GLN A 71 -31.93 -0.72 -19.88
C GLN A 71 -31.98 0.74 -19.41
N LYS A 72 -32.95 1.53 -19.87
CA LYS A 72 -33.17 2.92 -19.40
C LYS A 72 -33.55 3.02 -17.92
N GLU A 73 -34.25 2.03 -17.37
CA GLU A 73 -34.56 1.98 -15.93
C GLU A 73 -33.30 1.75 -15.10
N LEU A 74 -32.41 0.86 -15.56
CA LEU A 74 -31.14 0.57 -14.92
C LEU A 74 -30.19 1.76 -14.96
N GLU A 75 -30.09 2.48 -16.09
CA GLU A 75 -29.27 3.70 -16.19
C GLU A 75 -29.63 4.78 -15.17
N LYS A 76 -30.90 4.84 -14.76
CA LYS A 76 -31.38 5.79 -13.74
C LYS A 76 -31.03 5.37 -12.32
N LYS A 77 -30.55 4.14 -12.09
CA LYS A 77 -30.20 3.66 -10.76
C LYS A 77 -28.88 4.28 -10.31
N PRO A 78 -28.75 4.66 -9.02
CA PRO A 78 -27.56 5.33 -8.51
C PRO A 78 -26.30 4.45 -8.55
N PHE A 79 -26.45 3.12 -8.63
CA PHE A 79 -25.34 2.18 -8.69
C PHE A 79 -24.82 1.90 -10.11
N VAL A 80 -25.53 2.35 -11.16
CA VAL A 80 -25.15 2.13 -12.56
C VAL A 80 -24.39 3.35 -13.09
N LYS A 81 -23.28 3.08 -13.79
CA LYS A 81 -22.46 4.07 -14.51
C LYS A 81 -22.87 4.13 -15.98
N SER A 82 -23.05 2.97 -16.60
CA SER A 82 -23.55 2.82 -17.98
C SER A 82 -24.28 1.49 -18.12
N ALA A 83 -25.27 1.41 -19.01
CA ALA A 83 -25.93 0.16 -19.36
C ALA A 83 -26.02 0.03 -20.89
N ILE A 84 -25.48 -1.06 -21.43
CA ILE A 84 -25.42 -1.33 -22.87
C ILE A 84 -26.24 -2.59 -23.13
N TYR A 85 -27.15 -2.52 -24.10
CA TYR A 85 -27.88 -3.70 -24.57
C TYR A 85 -27.08 -4.39 -25.67
N ILE A 86 -26.84 -5.70 -25.51
CA ILE A 86 -26.20 -6.56 -26.49
C ILE A 86 -27.22 -7.58 -26.98
N SER A 87 -27.54 -7.50 -28.28
CA SER A 87 -28.45 -8.45 -28.92
C SER A 87 -27.80 -9.83 -29.08
N LYS A 88 -28.62 -10.87 -29.25
CA LYS A 88 -28.14 -12.25 -29.51
C LYS A 88 -27.16 -12.32 -30.69
N GLN A 89 -27.43 -11.55 -31.75
CA GLN A 89 -26.59 -11.53 -32.95
C GLN A 89 -25.27 -10.81 -32.70
N GLN A 90 -25.30 -9.72 -31.92
CA GLN A 90 -24.11 -8.97 -31.57
C GLN A 90 -23.21 -9.76 -30.63
N ALA A 91 -23.77 -10.43 -29.61
CA ALA A 91 -23.04 -11.33 -28.73
C ALA A 91 -22.31 -12.44 -29.51
N LEU A 92 -22.98 -13.04 -30.51
CA LEU A 92 -22.35 -14.03 -31.38
C LEU A 92 -21.18 -13.45 -32.17
N LYS A 93 -21.33 -12.23 -32.72
CA LYS A 93 -20.28 -11.56 -33.49
C LYS A 93 -19.05 -11.26 -32.63
N GLU A 94 -19.25 -10.63 -31.48
CA GLU A 94 -18.15 -10.26 -30.57
C GLU A 94 -17.39 -11.50 -30.06
N GLN A 95 -18.10 -12.58 -29.73
CA GLN A 95 -17.48 -13.85 -29.31
C GLN A 95 -16.77 -14.57 -30.46
N THR A 96 -17.30 -14.50 -31.68
CA THR A 96 -16.64 -15.06 -32.87
C THR A 96 -15.33 -14.33 -33.16
N GLU A 97 -15.30 -13.00 -33.03
CA GLU A 97 -14.10 -12.19 -33.19
C GLU A 97 -13.06 -12.50 -32.08
N ALA A 98 -13.50 -12.67 -30.83
CA ALA A 98 -12.62 -12.99 -29.71
C ALA A 98 -12.04 -14.42 -29.77
N MET A 99 -12.83 -15.40 -30.23
CA MET A 99 -12.42 -16.80 -30.32
C MET A 99 -11.75 -17.17 -31.65
N GLY A 100 -11.82 -16.29 -32.65
CA GLY A 100 -11.30 -16.53 -34.02
C GLY A 100 -12.06 -17.62 -34.79
N THR A 101 -13.16 -18.15 -34.23
CA THR A 101 -13.99 -19.21 -34.80
C THR A 101 -15.44 -18.97 -34.43
N ASN A 102 -16.37 -19.30 -35.32
CA ASN A 102 -17.79 -19.05 -35.12
C ASN A 102 -18.45 -20.25 -34.41
N PRO A 103 -18.92 -20.12 -33.16
CA PRO A 103 -19.53 -21.22 -32.42
C PRO A 103 -20.81 -21.76 -33.08
N LYS A 104 -21.50 -20.91 -33.86
CA LYS A 104 -22.71 -21.29 -34.58
C LYS A 104 -22.42 -22.32 -35.68
N ASP A 105 -21.22 -22.29 -36.27
CA ASP A 105 -20.85 -23.23 -37.34
C ASP A 105 -20.63 -24.64 -36.79
N PHE A 106 -20.32 -24.77 -35.50
CA PHE A 106 -20.18 -26.07 -34.80
C PHE A 106 -21.50 -26.57 -34.20
N LEU A 107 -22.33 -25.65 -33.69
CA LEU A 107 -23.53 -26.00 -32.92
C LEU A 107 -24.82 -26.00 -33.76
N GLY A 108 -24.81 -25.41 -34.96
CA GLY A 108 -25.97 -25.30 -35.85
C GLY A 108 -27.04 -24.28 -35.40
N TYR A 109 -26.91 -23.70 -34.20
CA TYR A 109 -27.77 -22.65 -33.67
C TYR A 109 -26.94 -21.59 -32.91
N ASN A 110 -27.53 -20.42 -32.61
CA ASN A 110 -26.86 -19.39 -31.80
C ASN A 110 -27.02 -19.73 -30.31
N PRO A 111 -25.94 -20.10 -29.59
CA PRO A 111 -26.04 -20.45 -28.17
C PRO A 111 -26.14 -19.21 -27.26
N PHE A 112 -25.91 -18.01 -27.79
CA PHE A 112 -25.87 -16.78 -26.99
C PHE A 112 -27.26 -16.17 -26.79
N LYS A 113 -27.47 -15.66 -25.58
CA LYS A 113 -28.67 -14.94 -25.18
C LYS A 113 -28.44 -13.44 -25.26
N ALA A 114 -29.54 -12.69 -25.30
CA ALA A 114 -29.47 -11.24 -25.19
C ALA A 114 -29.05 -10.87 -23.76
N SER A 115 -28.20 -9.86 -23.63
CA SER A 115 -27.72 -9.40 -22.32
C SER A 115 -27.78 -7.88 -22.22
N ILE A 116 -27.92 -7.40 -20.98
CA ILE A 116 -27.67 -6.01 -20.64
C ILE A 116 -26.36 -5.98 -19.85
N GLU A 117 -25.33 -5.39 -20.42
CA GLU A 117 -24.07 -5.17 -19.75
C GLU A 117 -24.12 -3.86 -18.97
N ILE A 118 -24.02 -3.94 -17.66
CA ILE A 118 -23.97 -2.76 -16.79
C ILE A 118 -22.55 -2.59 -16.24
N ASN A 119 -22.06 -1.36 -16.28
CA ASN A 119 -20.88 -0.97 -15.52
C ASN A 119 -21.37 -0.36 -14.21
N LEU A 120 -20.93 -0.93 -13.10
CA LEU A 120 -21.28 -0.42 -11.78
C LEU A 120 -20.39 0.78 -11.43
N ARG A 121 -20.93 1.70 -10.63
CA ARG A 121 -20.12 2.73 -9.98
C ARG A 121 -19.25 2.09 -8.90
N SER A 122 -18.04 2.60 -8.73
CA SER A 122 -17.04 2.06 -7.80
C SER A 122 -17.52 1.94 -6.35
N ASP A 123 -18.36 2.86 -5.89
CA ASP A 123 -18.98 2.85 -4.55
C ASP A 123 -19.87 1.62 -4.29
N TYR A 124 -20.52 1.12 -5.35
CA TYR A 124 -21.48 0.01 -5.28
C TYR A 124 -20.92 -1.32 -5.79
N ALA A 125 -19.71 -1.31 -6.32
CA ALA A 125 -19.05 -2.49 -6.88
C ALA A 125 -18.27 -3.31 -5.83
N ASN A 126 -18.62 -3.22 -4.54
CA ASN A 126 -18.07 -4.09 -3.51
C ASN A 126 -18.88 -5.41 -3.44
N SER A 127 -18.30 -6.50 -2.92
CA SER A 127 -18.90 -7.83 -2.98
C SER A 127 -20.26 -7.92 -2.26
N ASP A 128 -20.47 -7.15 -1.20
CA ASP A 128 -21.74 -7.10 -0.45
C ASP A 128 -22.83 -6.35 -1.22
N SER A 129 -22.49 -5.20 -1.80
CA SER A 129 -23.37 -4.38 -2.62
C SER A 129 -23.71 -5.11 -3.92
N ILE A 130 -22.74 -5.77 -4.54
CA ILE A 130 -22.94 -6.66 -5.70
C ILE A 130 -23.94 -7.76 -5.35
N ALA A 131 -23.78 -8.45 -4.22
CA ALA A 131 -24.71 -9.51 -3.81
C ALA A 131 -26.13 -8.96 -3.55
N LYS A 132 -26.25 -7.73 -3.03
CA LYS A 132 -27.54 -7.04 -2.87
C LYS A 132 -28.15 -6.64 -4.21
N ILE A 133 -27.34 -6.13 -5.14
CA ILE A 133 -27.75 -5.75 -6.49
C ILE A 133 -28.21 -6.99 -7.26
N GLU A 134 -27.43 -8.07 -7.23
CA GLU A 134 -27.78 -9.37 -7.81
C GLU A 134 -29.14 -9.86 -7.29
N LYS A 135 -29.34 -9.87 -5.97
CA LYS A 135 -30.64 -10.24 -5.37
C LYS A 135 -31.78 -9.32 -5.79
N THR A 136 -31.52 -8.03 -6.01
CA THR A 136 -32.54 -7.06 -6.42
C THR A 136 -32.92 -7.25 -7.88
N ILE A 137 -31.93 -7.53 -8.74
CA ILE A 137 -32.11 -7.78 -10.16
C ILE A 137 -32.82 -9.14 -10.37
N LYS A 138 -32.35 -10.22 -9.71
CA LYS A 138 -32.96 -11.57 -9.80
C LYS A 138 -34.40 -11.67 -9.29
N LYS A 139 -34.94 -10.65 -8.61
CA LYS A 139 -36.37 -10.60 -8.22
C LYS A 139 -37.30 -10.37 -9.41
N LYS A 140 -36.78 -9.93 -10.56
CA LYS A 140 -37.58 -9.72 -11.77
C LYS A 140 -37.69 -11.04 -12.54
N VAL A 141 -38.92 -11.42 -12.91
CA VAL A 141 -39.25 -12.73 -13.50
C VAL A 141 -38.55 -12.97 -14.85
N ASP A 142 -38.26 -11.90 -15.59
CA ASP A 142 -37.70 -11.96 -16.95
C ASP A 142 -36.16 -12.03 -17.00
N ILE A 143 -35.50 -12.23 -15.84
CA ILE A 143 -34.04 -12.27 -15.73
C ILE A 143 -33.59 -13.67 -15.37
N GLN A 144 -32.73 -14.23 -16.21
CA GLN A 144 -32.36 -15.63 -16.13
C GLN A 144 -31.12 -15.83 -15.26
N ASP A 145 -30.08 -15.03 -15.47
CA ASP A 145 -28.91 -15.03 -14.60
C ASP A 145 -28.14 -13.71 -14.65
N VAL A 146 -27.27 -13.51 -13.67
CA VAL A 146 -26.36 -12.36 -13.61
C VAL A 146 -24.94 -12.90 -13.55
N LEU A 147 -24.19 -12.74 -14.64
CA LEU A 147 -22.81 -13.18 -14.76
C LEU A 147 -21.88 -12.04 -14.37
N TYR A 148 -21.03 -12.30 -13.39
CA TYR A 148 -19.96 -11.38 -12.98
C TYR A 148 -18.74 -12.16 -12.48
N GLN A 149 -17.56 -11.61 -12.72
CA GLN A 149 -16.29 -12.21 -12.28
C GLN A 149 -16.03 -11.96 -10.79
N LYS A 150 -16.90 -12.50 -9.92
CA LYS A 150 -16.80 -12.39 -8.44
C LYS A 150 -15.42 -12.76 -7.92
N LYS A 151 -14.88 -13.85 -8.47
CA LYS A 151 -13.64 -14.48 -8.00
C LYS A 151 -12.43 -13.57 -8.18
N LEU A 152 -12.39 -12.75 -9.23
CA LEU A 152 -11.24 -11.88 -9.50
C LEU A 152 -11.16 -10.72 -8.51
N ILE A 153 -12.28 -10.04 -8.23
CA ILE A 153 -12.33 -8.92 -7.29
C ILE A 153 -12.04 -9.38 -5.85
N ASP A 154 -12.64 -10.49 -5.43
CA ASP A 154 -12.44 -11.04 -4.09
C ASP A 154 -11.01 -11.53 -3.85
N VAL A 155 -10.39 -12.18 -4.85
CA VAL A 155 -9.00 -12.66 -4.75
C VAL A 155 -8.02 -11.49 -4.69
N ILE A 156 -8.22 -10.44 -5.50
CA ILE A 156 -7.35 -9.25 -5.48
C ILE A 156 -7.43 -8.55 -4.13
N ASN A 157 -8.64 -8.25 -3.65
CA ASN A 157 -8.82 -7.54 -2.38
C ASN A 157 -8.29 -8.35 -1.19
N ASN A 158 -8.54 -9.67 -1.14
CA ASN A 158 -8.05 -10.52 -0.06
C ASN A 158 -6.52 -10.68 -0.07
N ASN A 159 -5.92 -10.88 -1.24
CA ASN A 159 -4.46 -11.00 -1.36
C ASN A 159 -3.77 -9.73 -0.91
N ILE A 160 -4.26 -8.56 -1.34
CA ILE A 160 -3.69 -7.28 -0.94
C ILE A 160 -3.85 -7.08 0.57
N ARG A 161 -5.04 -7.37 1.12
CA ARG A 161 -5.25 -7.25 2.57
C ARG A 161 -4.26 -8.12 3.35
N ASN A 162 -4.08 -9.37 2.92
CA ASN A 162 -3.15 -10.30 3.55
C ASN A 162 -1.70 -9.83 3.43
N ILE A 163 -1.26 -9.39 2.24
CA ILE A 163 0.10 -8.84 2.03
C ILE A 163 0.32 -7.62 2.92
N SER A 164 -0.65 -6.71 2.97
CA SER A 164 -0.56 -5.48 3.79
C SER A 164 -0.48 -5.80 5.29
N LEU A 165 -1.24 -6.80 5.76
CA LEU A 165 -1.18 -7.27 7.15
C LEU A 165 0.17 -7.93 7.48
N VAL A 166 0.73 -8.74 6.57
CA VAL A 166 2.05 -9.35 6.74
C VAL A 166 3.14 -8.27 6.78
N LEU A 167 3.10 -7.29 5.87
CA LEU A 167 4.04 -6.16 5.86
C LEU A 167 3.95 -5.33 7.13
N LEU A 168 2.74 -5.09 7.63
CA LEU A 168 2.52 -4.36 8.89
C LEU A 168 3.06 -5.16 10.08
N GLY A 169 2.83 -6.47 10.13
CA GLY A 169 3.40 -7.36 11.16
C GLY A 169 4.93 -7.33 11.13
N LEU A 170 5.53 -7.42 9.95
CA LEU A 170 6.97 -7.33 9.77
C LEU A 170 7.51 -5.95 10.19
N ALA A 171 6.81 -4.86 9.85
CA ALA A 171 7.18 -3.51 10.27
C ALA A 171 7.18 -3.35 11.80
N ILE A 172 6.22 -3.95 12.51
CA ILE A 172 6.20 -3.95 13.99
C ILE A 172 7.44 -4.66 14.55
N VAL A 173 7.78 -5.83 14.02
CA VAL A 173 8.96 -6.60 14.44
C VAL A 173 10.24 -5.80 14.18
N LEU A 174 10.42 -5.22 12.99
CA LEU A 174 11.59 -4.39 12.71
C LEU A 174 11.61 -3.11 13.53
N THR A 175 10.46 -2.53 13.87
CA THR A 175 10.40 -1.37 14.77
C THR A 175 10.93 -1.73 16.15
N TYR A 176 10.58 -2.92 16.65
CA TYR A 176 11.13 -3.43 17.92
C TYR A 176 12.65 -3.67 17.83
N ILE A 177 13.14 -4.26 16.74
CA ILE A 177 14.58 -4.44 16.49
C ILE A 177 15.28 -3.08 16.41
N SER A 178 14.71 -2.12 15.69
CA SER A 178 15.23 -0.76 15.57
C SER A 178 15.30 -0.07 16.93
N PHE A 179 14.26 -0.22 17.75
CA PHE A 179 14.27 0.28 19.13
C PHE A 179 15.40 -0.35 19.96
N ALA A 180 15.61 -1.67 19.89
CA ALA A 180 16.69 -2.34 20.59
C ALA A 180 18.07 -1.86 20.13
N LEU A 181 18.26 -1.67 18.83
CA LEU A 181 19.49 -1.13 18.24
C LEU A 181 19.72 0.31 18.68
N ILE A 182 18.71 1.18 18.60
CA ILE A 182 18.79 2.58 19.05
C ILE A 182 19.14 2.63 20.54
N LYS A 183 18.52 1.79 21.37
CA LYS A 183 18.82 1.69 22.79
C LYS A 183 20.29 1.31 23.03
N ASN A 184 20.80 0.32 22.30
CA ASN A 184 22.20 -0.11 22.41
C ASN A 184 23.16 0.98 21.93
N THR A 185 22.86 1.63 20.80
CA THR A 185 23.63 2.76 20.27
C THR A 185 23.68 3.91 21.26
N ILE A 186 22.57 4.25 21.92
CA ILE A 186 22.53 5.29 22.95
C ILE A 186 23.37 4.90 24.16
N ARG A 187 23.30 3.65 24.63
CA ARG A 187 24.14 3.15 25.73
C ARG A 187 25.62 3.33 25.42
N LEU A 188 26.06 2.88 24.25
CA LEU A 188 27.45 3.00 23.79
C LEU A 188 27.88 4.47 23.61
N ALA A 189 26.98 5.31 23.10
CA ALA A 189 27.24 6.73 22.93
C ALA A 189 27.35 7.49 24.26
N ILE A 190 26.57 7.09 25.27
CA ILE A 190 26.70 7.62 26.64
C ILE A 190 27.99 7.14 27.27
N TYR A 191 28.31 5.84 27.18
CA TYR A 191 29.53 5.27 27.76
C TYR A 191 30.81 5.91 27.18
N SER A 192 30.87 6.11 25.87
CA SER A 192 32.01 6.77 25.22
C SER A 192 32.16 8.25 25.60
N LYS A 193 31.10 8.91 26.06
CA LYS A 193 31.10 10.31 26.52
C LYS A 193 30.88 10.45 28.02
N ARG A 194 31.10 9.38 28.80
CA ARG A 194 30.81 9.37 30.24
C ARG A 194 31.47 10.52 31.01
N PHE A 195 32.72 10.86 30.68
CA PHE A 195 33.45 11.95 31.31
C PHE A 195 32.84 13.32 30.99
N LEU A 196 32.46 13.56 29.74
CA LEU A 196 31.80 14.80 29.32
C LEU A 196 30.42 14.95 29.96
N ILE A 197 29.67 13.85 30.07
CA ILE A 197 28.36 13.85 30.74
C ILE A 197 28.55 14.13 32.24
N HIS A 198 29.58 13.54 32.86
CA HIS A 198 29.88 13.75 34.26
C HIS A 198 30.26 15.21 34.57
N THR A 199 31.11 15.84 33.75
CA THR A 199 31.45 17.26 33.91
C THR A 199 30.23 18.16 33.69
N MET A 200 29.36 17.85 32.72
CA MET A 200 28.09 18.56 32.53
C MET A 200 27.17 18.46 33.75
N THR A 201 27.12 17.30 34.41
CA THR A 201 26.31 17.14 35.64
C THR A 201 26.88 17.91 36.83
N LEU A 202 28.20 18.05 36.95
CA LEU A 202 28.85 18.81 38.03
C LEU A 202 28.58 20.32 37.93
N VAL A 203 28.40 20.84 36.72
CA VAL A 203 28.07 22.25 36.47
C VAL A 203 26.54 22.51 36.57
N GLY A 204 25.74 21.50 36.94
CA GLY A 204 24.29 21.64 37.11
C GLY A 204 23.49 21.67 35.81
N ALA A 205 24.01 21.11 34.71
CA ALA A 205 23.28 21.09 33.45
C ALA A 205 21.96 20.30 33.56
N ASP A 206 20.86 20.88 33.07
CA ASP A 206 19.56 20.21 33.02
C ASP A 206 19.65 18.93 32.18
N ARG A 207 18.92 17.88 32.60
CA ARG A 207 18.84 16.59 31.90
C ARG A 207 18.47 16.82 30.44
N LYS A 208 17.57 17.76 30.12
CA LYS A 208 17.21 18.08 28.72
C LYS A 208 18.42 18.53 27.89
N PHE A 209 19.35 19.30 28.47
CA PHE A 209 20.57 19.76 27.80
C PHE A 209 21.47 18.59 27.41
N ILE A 210 21.61 17.59 28.30
CA ILE A 210 22.39 16.37 28.04
C ILE A 210 21.75 15.51 26.93
N ARG A 211 20.41 15.48 26.83
CA ARG A 211 19.66 14.64 25.86
C ARG A 211 19.64 15.18 24.44
N ARG A 212 19.54 16.51 24.28
CA ARG A 212 19.39 17.21 22.98
C ARG A 212 20.36 16.72 21.88
N PRO A 213 21.68 16.59 22.10
CA PRO A 213 22.60 16.18 21.02
C PRO A 213 22.32 14.75 20.52
N PHE A 214 21.93 13.83 21.40
CA PHE A 214 21.65 12.44 21.03
C PHE A 214 20.32 12.33 20.25
N ILE A 215 19.28 13.03 20.70
CA ILE A 215 17.98 13.04 20.00
C ILE A 215 18.14 13.68 18.62
N ARG A 216 18.80 14.84 18.53
CA ARG A 216 19.02 15.53 17.25
C ARG A 216 19.78 14.64 16.26
N LYS A 217 20.79 13.91 16.71
CA LYS A 217 21.54 12.97 15.86
C LYS A 217 20.64 11.85 15.30
N ASN A 218 19.77 11.26 16.12
CA ASN A 218 18.86 10.20 15.69
C ASN A 218 17.77 10.72 14.72
N ILE A 219 17.25 11.94 14.94
CA ILE A 219 16.33 12.58 14.00
C ILE A 219 17.00 12.75 12.63
N TRP A 220 18.23 13.26 12.58
CA TRP A 220 18.95 13.39 11.31
C TRP A 220 19.16 12.03 10.62
N SER A 221 19.50 10.99 11.38
CA SER A 221 19.54 9.61 10.84
C SER A 221 18.21 9.20 10.21
N GLY A 222 17.11 9.50 10.90
CA GLY A 222 15.75 9.26 10.42
C GLY A 222 15.40 10.00 9.14
N VAL A 223 15.78 11.28 9.03
CA VAL A 223 15.58 12.09 7.83
C VAL A 223 16.36 11.53 6.64
N PHE A 224 17.64 11.17 6.85
CA PHE A 224 18.45 10.54 5.81
C PHE A 224 17.87 9.18 5.38
N ALA A 225 17.47 8.35 6.35
CA ALA A 225 16.82 7.07 6.09
C ALA A 225 15.50 7.24 5.32
N ALA A 226 14.69 8.25 5.68
CA ALA A 226 13.44 8.57 5.01
C ALA A 226 13.67 9.04 3.56
N GLY A 227 14.67 9.88 3.33
CA GLY A 227 15.04 10.33 1.99
C GLY A 227 15.45 9.15 1.10
N ILE A 228 16.32 8.28 1.59
CA ILE A 228 16.76 7.09 0.85
C ILE A 228 15.57 6.15 0.61
N ALA A 229 14.78 5.83 1.63
CA ALA A 229 13.59 4.98 1.49
C ALA A 229 12.59 5.54 0.47
N SER A 230 12.37 6.86 0.48
CA SER A 230 11.49 7.54 -0.48
C SER A 230 12.01 7.43 -1.91
N ILE A 231 13.32 7.59 -2.12
CA ILE A 231 13.96 7.41 -3.43
C ILE A 231 13.78 5.97 -3.91
N PHE A 232 14.08 4.97 -3.07
CA PHE A 232 13.93 3.57 -3.43
C PHE A 232 12.49 3.21 -3.81
N LEU A 233 11.50 3.67 -3.02
CA LEU A 233 10.09 3.40 -3.31
C LEU A 233 9.61 4.11 -4.57
N THR A 234 9.98 5.38 -4.76
CA THR A 234 9.59 6.15 -5.95
C THR A 234 10.24 5.57 -7.21
N ALA A 235 11.52 5.20 -7.14
CA ALA A 235 12.23 4.55 -8.24
C ALA A 235 11.62 3.18 -8.57
N GLY A 236 11.27 2.39 -7.55
CA GLY A 236 10.58 1.11 -7.74
C GLY A 236 9.20 1.29 -8.39
N ALA A 237 8.42 2.27 -7.94
CA ALA A 237 7.12 2.61 -8.52
C ALA A 237 7.24 3.10 -9.98
N TYR A 238 8.23 3.94 -10.28
CA TYR A 238 8.50 4.38 -11.64
C TYR A 238 8.95 3.22 -12.54
N GLY A 239 9.78 2.31 -12.02
CA GLY A 239 10.16 1.07 -12.72
C GLY A 239 8.95 0.22 -13.07
N LEU A 240 8.00 0.03 -12.14
CA LEU A 240 6.73 -0.66 -12.41
C LEU A 240 5.93 -0.03 -13.54
N ILE A 241 5.79 1.30 -13.53
CA ILE A 241 5.08 2.04 -14.59
C ILE A 241 5.81 1.93 -15.94
N TYR A 242 7.13 1.87 -15.94
CA TYR A 242 7.91 1.68 -17.15
C TYR A 242 7.68 0.29 -17.80
N TYR A 243 7.55 -0.76 -16.99
CA TYR A 243 7.24 -2.10 -17.49
C TYR A 243 5.78 -2.24 -17.95
N GLU A 244 4.83 -1.67 -17.19
CA GLU A 244 3.40 -1.73 -17.48
C GLU A 244 2.79 -0.31 -17.43
N PRO A 245 2.73 0.38 -18.59
CA PRO A 245 2.28 1.78 -18.66
C PRO A 245 0.86 2.02 -18.12
N ASP A 246 -0.01 1.00 -18.21
CA ASP A 246 -1.39 1.07 -17.70
C ASP A 246 -1.44 1.24 -16.16
N LEU A 247 -0.36 0.91 -15.44
CA LEU A 247 -0.26 1.12 -14.00
C LEU A 247 -0.29 2.60 -13.61
N ILE A 248 -0.04 3.54 -14.52
CA ILE A 248 -0.09 4.98 -14.21
C ILE A 248 -1.48 5.45 -13.75
N ARG A 249 -2.54 4.72 -14.14
CA ARG A 249 -3.92 4.98 -13.70
C ARG A 249 -4.16 4.53 -12.25
N ILE A 250 -3.33 3.63 -11.74
CA ILE A 250 -3.45 3.02 -10.42
C ILE A 250 -2.44 3.65 -9.45
N ILE A 251 -1.17 3.75 -9.87
CA ILE A 251 -0.06 4.37 -9.14
C ILE A 251 -0.03 5.86 -9.50
N THR A 252 -0.97 6.60 -8.93
CA THR A 252 -1.08 8.04 -9.20
C THR A 252 -0.05 8.86 -8.43
N LEU A 253 0.25 10.06 -8.92
CA LEU A 253 1.12 11.02 -8.22
C LEU A 253 0.63 11.32 -6.80
N GLN A 254 -0.69 11.30 -6.58
CA GLN A 254 -1.30 11.46 -5.25
C GLN A 254 -0.92 10.32 -4.31
N VAL A 255 -0.95 9.07 -4.77
CA VAL A 255 -0.52 7.92 -3.96
C VAL A 255 0.96 8.08 -3.59
N MET A 256 1.80 8.49 -4.54
CA MET A 256 3.24 8.68 -4.27
C MET A 256 3.49 9.82 -3.30
N GLY A 257 2.77 10.93 -3.46
CA GLY A 257 2.83 12.05 -2.51
C GLY A 257 2.46 11.62 -1.09
N ILE A 258 1.37 10.89 -0.91
CA ILE A 258 0.95 10.39 0.41
C ILE A 258 1.98 9.43 1.00
N VAL A 259 2.52 8.50 0.20
CA VAL A 259 3.53 7.54 0.65
C VAL A 259 4.80 8.28 1.10
N VAL A 260 5.33 9.20 0.30
CA VAL A 260 6.54 9.97 0.63
C VAL A 260 6.32 10.83 1.88
N ILE A 261 5.20 11.56 1.96
CA ILE A 261 4.86 12.36 3.15
C ILE A 261 4.78 11.47 4.39
N SER A 262 4.15 10.30 4.29
CA SER A 262 4.05 9.35 5.40
C SER A 262 5.42 8.85 5.84
N ILE A 263 6.30 8.49 4.91
CA ILE A 263 7.67 8.03 5.20
C ILE A 263 8.46 9.13 5.91
N VAL A 264 8.37 10.38 5.45
CA VAL A 264 9.06 11.51 6.07
C VAL A 264 8.53 11.76 7.48
N LEU A 265 7.22 11.73 7.67
CA LEU A 265 6.59 11.88 8.99
C LEU A 265 7.02 10.76 9.95
N PHE A 266 6.95 9.49 9.53
CA PHE A 266 7.39 8.37 10.35
C PHE A 266 8.91 8.39 10.59
N GLY A 267 9.69 8.87 9.62
CA GLY A 267 11.14 9.04 9.74
C GLY A 267 11.56 10.09 10.76
N LEU A 268 10.69 11.06 11.06
CA LEU A 268 10.87 12.01 12.16
C LEU A 268 10.38 11.43 13.49
N ILE A 269 9.15 10.88 13.49
CA ILE A 269 8.45 10.48 14.71
C ILE A 269 9.11 9.25 15.35
N ILE A 270 9.39 8.20 14.58
CA ILE A 270 9.89 6.93 15.11
C ILE A 270 11.25 7.10 15.79
N PRO A 271 12.28 7.70 15.14
CA PRO A 271 13.59 7.86 15.77
C PRO A 271 13.57 8.84 16.93
N TRP A 272 12.75 9.89 16.85
CA TRP A 272 12.54 10.82 17.96
C TRP A 272 11.96 10.10 19.18
N TRP A 273 10.87 9.36 19.00
CA TRP A 273 10.20 8.61 20.06
C TRP A 273 11.11 7.54 20.67
N CYS A 274 11.75 6.72 19.82
CA CYS A 274 12.67 5.67 20.25
C CYS A 274 13.85 6.24 21.05
N SER A 275 14.43 7.35 20.57
CA SER A 275 15.54 8.02 21.26
C SER A 275 15.09 8.63 22.58
N TYR A 276 13.94 9.30 22.61
CA TYR A 276 13.38 9.91 23.81
C TYR A 276 13.13 8.88 24.91
N VAL A 277 12.44 7.78 24.60
CA VAL A 277 12.13 6.70 25.56
C VAL A 277 13.42 6.04 26.06
N SER A 278 14.35 5.73 25.16
CA SER A 278 15.62 5.07 25.51
C SER A 278 16.45 5.94 26.46
N ILE A 279 16.60 7.22 26.16
CA ILE A 279 17.41 8.14 26.98
C ILE A 279 16.73 8.42 28.32
N ASN A 280 15.40 8.52 28.35
CA ASN A 280 14.67 8.74 29.60
C ASN A 280 14.96 7.60 30.58
N LYS A 281 14.90 6.35 30.11
CA LYS A 281 15.23 5.17 30.93
C LYS A 281 16.68 5.18 31.43
N PHE A 282 17.65 5.65 30.65
CA PHE A 282 19.05 5.73 31.07
C PHE A 282 19.34 6.83 32.10
N LEU A 283 18.73 8.00 31.97
CA LEU A 283 18.98 9.12 32.89
C LEU A 283 18.22 9.02 34.21
N TYR A 284 17.30 8.06 34.36
CA TYR A 284 16.67 7.74 35.65
C TYR A 284 17.46 6.71 36.48
N LEU A 285 18.42 6.00 35.89
CA LEU A 285 19.35 5.16 36.63
C LEU A 285 20.35 6.08 37.36
N LYS A 286 20.49 5.91 38.67
CA LYS A 286 21.36 6.73 39.53
C LYS A 286 22.79 6.74 38.99
N SER A 287 23.45 7.88 39.14
CA SER A 287 24.86 8.13 38.78
C SER A 287 25.86 7.11 39.35
N GLU A 288 25.46 6.34 40.37
CA GLU A 288 26.27 5.30 41.02
C GLU A 288 26.36 3.98 40.21
N GLU A 289 25.38 3.67 39.34
CA GLU A 289 25.42 2.45 38.49
C GLU A 289 26.23 2.63 37.20
N LEU A 290 26.59 3.86 36.83
CA LEU A 290 27.41 4.15 35.66
C LEU A 290 28.87 3.69 35.80
N TYR A 291 29.31 3.35 37.01
CA TYR A 291 30.65 2.83 37.29
C TYR A 291 30.76 1.30 37.22
N TYR A 292 29.63 0.58 37.14
CA TYR A 292 29.58 -0.90 37.16
C TYR A 292 28.99 -1.53 35.88
N ILE A 293 28.88 -0.77 34.77
CA ILE A 293 28.45 -1.25 33.45
C ILE A 293 29.63 -1.26 32.47
#